data_AF-A0A6N3CU04-F1
#
_entry.id   AF-A0A6N3CU04-F1
#
_cell.length_a   1.000
_cell.length_b   1.000
_cell.length_c   1.000
_cell.angle_alpha   90.00
_cell.angle_beta   90.00
_cell.angle_gamma   90.00
#
_symmetry.space_group_name_H-M   'P 1'
#
loop_
_entity.id
_entity.type
_entity.pdbx_description
1 polymer ?
#
loop_
_entity_poly.entity_id
_entity_poly.type
_entity_poly.pdbx_seq_one_letter_code
_entity_poly.pdbx_strand_id
1 'polypeptide(L)' 'MDNDLFDYIVSLLVRNANDSIEECRESKHDSFEEGRKQAYYEVLDTIKNQLIVAEYNLEDCGLDFNLEEKYFPD' A
#
# COMPACT_ATOMS: atom_id res chain seq x y z
N MET A 1 -14.47 13.45 -7.90
CA MET A 1 -13.41 13.53 -6.88
C MET A 1 -12.31 14.31 -7.53
N ASP A 2 -11.74 15.32 -6.88
CA ASP A 2 -10.54 15.96 -7.43
C ASP A 2 -9.40 14.94 -7.40
N ASN A 3 -8.58 14.87 -8.45
CA ASN A 3 -7.50 13.88 -8.54
C ASN A 3 -6.54 14.08 -7.35
N ASP A 4 -6.31 15.34 -6.94
CA ASP A 4 -5.50 15.71 -5.78
C ASP A 4 -5.97 15.04 -4.46
N LEU A 5 -7.29 14.95 -4.24
CA LEU A 5 -7.81 14.32 -3.03
C LEU A 5 -7.65 12.79 -3.08
N PHE A 6 -7.83 12.20 -4.26
CA PHE A 6 -7.63 10.77 -4.46
C PHE A 6 -6.16 10.39 -4.27
N ASP A 7 -5.25 11.13 -4.90
CA ASP A 7 -3.80 10.94 -4.78
C ASP A 7 -3.32 11.05 -3.33
N TYR A 8 -3.87 12.03 -2.60
CA TYR A 8 -3.61 12.18 -1.17
C TYR A 8 -4.08 10.96 -0.36
N ILE A 9 -5.27 10.42 -0.64
CA ILE A 9 -5.79 9.23 0.05
C ILE A 9 -4.92 8.00 -0.25
N VAL A 10 -4.53 7.79 -1.50
CA VAL A 10 -3.64 6.68 -1.88
C VAL A 10 -2.27 6.83 -1.20
N SER A 11 -1.72 8.05 -1.18
CA SER A 11 -0.47 8.35 -0.47
C SER A 11 -0.56 8.07 1.03
N LEU A 12 -1.70 8.38 1.66
CA LEU A 12 -1.96 8.03 3.07
C LEU A 12 -2.02 6.51 3.28
N LEU A 13 -2.66 5.77 2.37
CA LEU A 13 -2.69 4.30 2.44
C LEU A 13 -1.28 3.71 2.32
N VAL A 14 -0.46 4.21 1.39
CA VAL A 14 0.94 3.79 1.23
C VAL A 14 1.74 4.07 2.50
N ARG A 15 1.57 5.26 3.10
CA ARG A 15 2.23 5.60 4.36
C ARG A 15 1.84 4.65 5.49
N ASN A 16 0.55 4.45 5.70
CA ASN A 16 0.05 3.56 6.75
C ASN A 16 0.50 2.10 6.53
N ALA A 17 0.57 1.66 5.28
CA ALA A 17 1.08 0.35 4.92
C ALA A 17 2.56 0.21 5.30
N ASN A 18 3.39 1.23 5.03
CA ASN A 18 4.80 1.24 5.44
C ASN A 18 4.93 1.18 6.97
N ASP A 19 4.17 2.00 7.69
CA ASP A 19 4.16 2.03 9.16
C ASP A 19 3.77 0.65 9.72
N SER A 20 2.81 -0.04 9.08
CA SER A 20 2.41 -1.40 9.50
C SER A 20 3.51 -2.45 9.33
N ILE A 21 4.40 -2.32 8.34
CA ILE A 21 5.55 -3.23 8.20
C ILE A 21 6.52 -3.02 9.37
N GLU A 22 6.81 -1.76 9.70
CA GLU A 22 7.74 -1.41 10.78
C GLU A 22 7.22 -1.94 12.12
N GLU A 23 5.95 -1.70 12.43
CA GLU A 23 5.30 -2.20 13.65
C GLU A 23 5.23 -3.74 13.68
N CYS A 24 4.99 -4.41 12.55
CA CYS A 24 5.02 -5.88 12.46
C CYS A 24 6.42 -6.46 12.74
N ARG A 25 7.49 -5.76 12.32
CA ARG A 25 8.88 -6.16 12.60
C ARG A 25 9.23 -6.01 14.08
N GLU A 26 8.75 -4.94 14.73
CA GLU A 26 9.02 -4.67 16.14
C GLU A 26 8.25 -5.59 17.10
N SER A 27 7.03 -6.00 16.71
CA SER A 27 6.10 -6.79 17.53
C SER A 27 6.40 -8.30 17.58
N LYS A 28 7.48 -8.78 16.93
CA LYS A 28 7.81 -10.21 16.76
C LYS A 28 6.75 -11.00 15.99
N HIS A 29 6.11 -10.40 14.97
CA HIS A 29 5.16 -11.11 14.11
C HIS A 29 3.96 -11.68 14.90
N ASP A 30 3.31 -10.85 15.70
CA ASP A 30 2.00 -11.27 16.20
C ASP A 30 0.99 -11.34 15.03
N SER A 31 0.03 -12.26 15.14
CA SER A 31 -0.94 -12.54 14.07
C SER A 31 -1.83 -11.35 13.70
N PHE A 32 -2.04 -10.41 14.62
CA PHE A 32 -2.80 -9.20 14.36
C PHE A 32 -2.01 -8.24 13.47
N GLU A 33 -0.72 -8.04 13.77
CA GLU A 33 0.15 -7.18 12.97
C GLU A 33 0.41 -7.73 11.57
N GLU A 34 0.58 -9.05 11.44
CA GLU A 34 0.66 -9.71 10.13
C GLU A 34 -0.64 -9.52 9.32
N GLY A 35 -1.80 -9.67 9.96
CA GLY A 35 -3.10 -9.45 9.32
C GLY A 35 -3.30 -8.00 8.88
N ARG A 36 -2.84 -7.03 9.69
CA ARG A 36 -2.92 -5.60 9.35
C ARG A 36 -2.04 -5.25 8.15
N LYS A 37 -0.81 -5.78 8.09
CA LYS A 37 0.07 -5.67 6.92
C LYS A 37 -0.59 -6.24 5.67
N GLN A 38 -1.18 -7.43 5.77
CA GLN A 38 -1.88 -8.09 4.66
C GLN A 38 -3.08 -7.27 4.17
N ALA A 39 -3.87 -6.69 5.08
CA ALA A 39 -5.01 -5.85 4.71
C ALA A 39 -4.61 -4.62 3.89
N TYR A 40 -3.52 -3.95 4.26
CA TYR A 40 -3.01 -2.80 3.48
C TYR A 40 -2.51 -3.23 2.10
N TYR A 41 -1.79 -4.36 2.01
CA TYR A 41 -1.33 -4.90 0.74
C TYR A 41 -2.50 -5.15 -0.23
N GLU A 42 -3.54 -5.87 0.20
CA GLU A 42 -4.70 -6.21 -0.65
C GLU A 42 -5.43 -4.96 -1.17
N VAL A 43 -5.56 -3.93 -0.33
CA VAL A 43 -6.17 -2.65 -0.71
C VAL A 43 -5.32 -1.94 -1.76
N LEU A 44 -4.01 -1.84 -1.52
CA LEU A 44 -3.09 -1.17 -2.44
C LEU A 44 -2.96 -1.92 -3.78
N ASP A 45 -2.92 -3.25 -3.76
CA ASP A 45 -2.88 -4.08 -4.98
C ASP A 45 -4.16 -3.90 -5.80
N THR A 46 -5.32 -3.95 -5.15
CA THR A 46 -6.61 -3.69 -5.81
C THR A 46 -6.63 -2.32 -6.48
N ILE A 47 -6.21 -1.27 -5.76
CA ILE A 47 -6.16 0.10 -6.30
C ILE A 47 -5.16 0.17 -7.47
N LYS A 48 -3.94 -0.36 -7.30
CA LYS A 48 -2.89 -0.32 -8.31
C LYS A 48 -3.35 -1.00 -9.61
N ASN A 49 -3.97 -2.17 -9.51
CA ASN A 49 -4.46 -2.90 -10.67
C ASN A 49 -5.53 -2.11 -11.43
N GLN A 50 -6.44 -1.41 -10.74
CA GLN A 50 -7.43 -0.56 -11.40
C GLN A 50 -6.80 0.69 -12.04
N LEU A 51 -5.82 1.31 -11.39
CA LEU A 51 -5.09 2.47 -11.91
C LEU A 51 -4.29 2.13 -13.17
N ILE A 52 -3.66 0.94 -13.21
CA ILE A 52 -2.97 0.44 -14.40
C ILE A 52 -3.96 0.28 -15.56
N VAL A 53 -5.13 -0.34 -15.32
CA VAL A 53 -6.18 -0.51 -16.35
C VAL A 53 -6.70 0.83 -16.85
N ALA A 54 -6.76 1.83 -15.98
CA ALA A 54 -7.19 3.19 -16.31
C ALA A 54 -6.08 4.05 -16.96
N GLU A 55 -4.89 3.48 -17.20
CA GLU A 55 -3.69 4.21 -17.70
C GLU A 55 -3.34 5.44 -16.84
N TYR A 56 -3.60 5.36 -15.53
CA TYR A 56 -3.26 6.40 -14.57
C TYR A 56 -1.75 6.44 -14.29
N ASN A 57 -1.20 7.64 -14.08
CA ASN A 57 0.19 7.77 -13.68
C ASN A 57 0.36 7.43 -12.19
N LEU A 58 0.92 6.25 -11.90
CA LEU A 58 1.11 5.76 -10.54
C LEU A 58 2.11 6.60 -9.72
N GLU A 59 2.99 7.36 -10.37
CA GLU A 59 3.91 8.26 -9.69
C GLU A 59 3.15 9.39 -8.98
N ASP A 60 2.05 9.88 -9.56
CA ASP A 60 1.26 11.00 -9.03
C ASP A 60 0.65 10.66 -7.65
N CYS A 61 0.29 9.41 -7.44
CA CYS A 61 -0.27 8.91 -6.18
C CYS A 61 0.75 8.14 -5.30
N GLY A 62 2.02 8.09 -5.71
CA GLY A 62 3.09 7.42 -4.95
C GLY A 62 3.00 5.89 -4.90
N LEU A 63 2.32 5.26 -5.85
CA LEU A 63 2.10 3.80 -5.91
C LEU A 63 2.96 3.09 -6.98
N ASP A 64 3.90 3.82 -7.59
CA ASP A 64 4.83 3.28 -8.58
C ASP A 64 6.00 2.50 -7.95
N PHE A 65 5.69 1.34 -7.37
CA PHE A 65 6.69 0.41 -6.86
C PHE A 65 6.13 -1.02 -6.80
N ASN A 66 6.98 -2.04 -6.73
CA ASN A 66 6.54 -3.43 -6.58
C ASN A 66 6.01 -3.67 -5.15
N LEU A 67 4.70 -3.92 -5.04
CA LEU A 67 4.01 -4.17 -3.76
C LEU A 67 4.50 -5.46 -3.11
N GLU A 68 4.59 -6.55 -3.88
CA GLU A 68 4.99 -7.88 -3.38
C GLU A 68 6.41 -7.81 -2.79
N GLU A 69 7.38 -7.32 -3.58
CA GLU A 69 8.77 -7.19 -3.13
C GLU A 69 8.92 -6.32 -1.87
N LYS A 70 8.05 -5.32 -1.70
CA LYS A 70 8.13 -4.40 -0.58
C LYS A 70 7.50 -4.96 0.70
N TYR A 71 6.33 -5.58 0.59
CA TYR A 71 5.52 -6.01 1.75
C TYR A 71 5.72 -7.50 2.11
N PHE A 72 6.14 -8.32 1.15
CA PHE A 72 6.39 -9.75 1.27
C PHE A 72 7.71 -10.14 0.58
N PRO A 73 8.86 -9.58 1.00
CA PRO A 73 10.15 -10.02 0.48
C PRO A 73 10.44 -11.47 0.90
N ASP A 74 11.06 -12.24 0.00
CA ASP A 74 11.57 -13.60 0.24
C ASP A 74 12.56 -13.69 1.42
#